data_AF-A0A1H7XD30-F1
#
_entry.id   AF-A0A1H7XD30-F1
#
_cell.length_a   1.000
_cell.length_b   1.000
_cell.length_c   1.000
_cell.angle_alpha   90.00
_cell.angle_beta   90.00
_cell.angle_gamma   90.00
#
_symmetry.space_group_name_H-M   'P 1'
#
loop_
_entity.id
_entity.type
_entity.pdbx_description
1 polymer ?
#
loop_
_entity_poly.entity_id
_entity_poly.type
_entity_poly.pdbx_seq_one_letter_code
_entity_poly.pdbx_strand_id
1 'polypeptide(L)'
;MSDESILERAAARAVRAEALLDDELLSEAFDTLEKSYIAAWRATTVDDALGREKLFLAVNIVGKVRDHLAGVVANGKLARAELKVLAETAERRKRFGII
;
A
#
# COMPACT_ATOMS: atom_id res chain seq x y z
N MET A 1 22.47 -10.64 -3.82
CA MET A 1 21.45 -10.27 -2.81
C MET A 1 20.65 -11.54 -2.57
N SER A 2 20.59 -12.08 -1.35
CA SER A 2 19.84 -13.31 -1.09
C SER A 2 18.33 -13.04 -1.12
N ASP A 3 17.54 -14.06 -1.47
CA ASP A 3 16.07 -13.97 -1.51
C ASP A 3 15.49 -13.56 -0.15
N GLU A 4 16.09 -14.05 0.94
CA GLU A 4 15.73 -13.68 2.32
C GLU A 4 15.85 -12.16 2.59
N SER A 5 16.91 -11.51 2.09
CA SER A 5 17.10 -10.07 2.26
C SER A 5 16.04 -9.25 1.51
N ILE A 6 15.52 -9.76 0.38
CA ILE A 6 14.42 -9.12 -0.36
C ILE A 6 13.12 -9.22 0.46
N LEU A 7 12.85 -10.39 1.02
CA LEU A 7 11.68 -10.62 1.87
C LEU A 7 11.70 -9.75 3.13
N GLU A 8 12.86 -9.63 3.79
CA GLU A 8 13.04 -8.76 4.95
C GLU A 8 12.76 -7.29 4.62
N ARG A 9 13.27 -6.81 3.47
CA ARG A 9 13.00 -5.43 3.01
C ARG A 9 11.53 -5.21 2.71
N ALA A 10 10.85 -6.17 2.09
CA ALA A 10 9.42 -6.10 1.83
C ALA A 10 8.61 -6.07 3.14
N ALA A 11 8.96 -6.94 4.10
CA ALA A 11 8.35 -6.99 5.43
C ALA A 11 8.55 -5.69 6.23
N ALA A 12 9.73 -5.06 6.13
CA ALA A 12 10.02 -3.78 6.76
C ALA A 12 9.29 -2.61 6.09
N ARG A 13 9.21 -2.58 4.74
CA ARG A 13 8.42 -1.57 4.02
C ARG A 13 6.93 -1.66 4.35
N ALA A 14 6.39 -2.87 4.53
CA ALA A 14 4.99 -3.03 4.91
C ALA A 14 4.67 -2.40 6.28
N VAL A 15 5.56 -2.50 7.28
CA VAL A 15 5.34 -1.82 8.58
C VAL A 15 5.18 -0.31 8.38
N ARG A 16 6.06 0.27 7.57
CA ARG A 16 6.03 1.71 7.31
C ARG A 16 4.78 2.11 6.54
N ALA A 17 4.35 1.30 5.57
CA ALA A 17 3.13 1.55 4.81
C ALA A 17 1.86 1.38 5.67
N GLU A 18 1.84 0.40 6.58
CA GLU A 18 0.76 0.19 7.55
C GLU A 18 0.67 1.37 8.51
N ALA A 19 1.81 1.82 9.06
CA ALA A 19 1.86 3.02 9.91
C ALA A 19 1.38 4.29 9.21
N LEU A 20 1.62 4.44 7.89
CA LEU A 20 1.08 5.56 7.12
C LEU A 20 -0.44 5.42 6.92
N LEU A 21 -0.94 4.23 6.66
CA LEU A 21 -2.38 3.99 6.47
C LEU A 21 -3.18 4.13 7.76
N ASP A 22 -2.56 3.86 8.91
CA ASP A 22 -3.15 4.02 10.25
C ASP A 22 -2.98 5.45 10.79
N ASP A 23 -2.22 6.31 10.12
CA ASP A 23 -2.02 7.71 10.51
C ASP A 23 -3.29 8.54 10.24
N GLU A 24 -3.84 9.13 11.30
CA GLU A 24 -5.09 9.89 11.24
C GLU A 24 -5.02 11.09 10.29
N LEU A 25 -3.89 11.81 10.27
CA LEU A 25 -3.72 12.98 9.41
C LEU A 25 -3.64 12.58 7.94
N LEU A 26 -2.96 11.48 7.62
CA LEU A 26 -2.89 11.00 6.25
C LEU A 26 -4.25 10.45 5.78
N SER A 27 -4.98 9.74 6.65
CA SER A 27 -6.34 9.28 6.37
C SER A 27 -7.28 10.48 6.12
N GLU A 28 -7.22 11.51 6.96
CA GLU A 28 -7.98 12.74 6.78
C GLU A 28 -7.62 13.43 5.45
N ALA A 29 -6.34 13.45 5.08
CA ALA A 29 -5.89 14.05 3.82
C ALA A 29 -6.47 13.34 2.60
N PHE A 30 -6.47 12.00 2.57
CA PHE A 30 -7.08 11.23 1.48
C PHE A 30 -8.59 11.55 1.38
N ASP A 31 -9.31 11.47 2.49
CA ASP A 31 -10.75 11.71 2.53
C ASP A 31 -11.11 13.15 2.12
N THR A 32 -10.35 14.13 2.62
CA THR A 32 -10.59 15.55 2.36
C THR A 32 -10.34 15.89 0.90
N LEU A 33 -9.24 15.40 0.32
CA LEU A 33 -8.92 15.63 -1.09
C LEU A 33 -9.93 14.96 -2.02
N GLU A 34 -10.31 13.71 -1.73
CA GLU A 34 -11.32 12.99 -2.52
C GLU A 34 -12.66 13.73 -2.51
N LYS A 35 -13.16 14.11 -1.32
CA LYS A 35 -14.41 14.87 -1.17
C LYS A 35 -14.35 16.21 -1.90
N SER A 36 -13.22 16.92 -1.79
CA SER A 36 -13.03 18.23 -2.43
C SER A 36 -13.05 18.14 -3.95
N TYR A 37 -12.36 17.15 -4.54
CA TYR A 37 -12.36 16.95 -5.98
C TYR A 37 -13.72 16.48 -6.51
N ILE A 38 -14.43 15.61 -5.78
CA ILE A 38 -15.80 15.21 -6.14
C ILE A 38 -16.75 16.41 -6.10
N ALA A 39 -16.64 17.26 -5.07
CA ALA A 39 -17.45 18.47 -4.96
C ALA A 39 -17.19 19.43 -6.14
N ALA A 40 -15.92 19.67 -6.47
CA ALA A 40 -15.54 20.48 -7.62
C ALA A 40 -16.03 19.86 -8.94
N TRP A 41 -15.93 18.53 -9.09
CA TRP A 41 -16.39 17.82 -10.28
C TRP A 41 -17.90 18.01 -10.52
N ARG A 42 -18.71 17.93 -9.45
CA ARG A 42 -20.16 18.19 -9.49
C ARG A 42 -20.52 19.64 -9.78
N ALA A 43 -19.62 20.58 -9.52
CA ALA A 43 -19.81 22.00 -9.79
C ALA A 43 -19.40 22.41 -11.22
N THR A 44 -18.86 21.48 -12.03
CA THR A 44 -18.52 21.77 -13.43
C THR A 44 -19.76 22.06 -14.27
N THR A 45 -19.62 22.94 -15.26
CA THR A 45 -20.68 23.27 -16.21
C THR A 45 -20.65 22.31 -17.40
N VAL A 46 -21.71 22.33 -18.21
CA VAL A 46 -21.81 21.52 -19.44
C VAL A 46 -20.63 21.79 -20.38
N ASP A 47 -20.22 23.04 -20.51
CA ASP A 47 -19.14 23.48 -21.41
C ASP A 47 -17.73 23.19 -20.87
N ASP A 48 -17.58 22.88 -19.57
CA ASP A 48 -16.30 22.56 -18.95
C ASP A 48 -15.98 21.05 -19.00
N ALA A 49 -15.90 20.48 -20.19
CA ALA A 49 -15.58 19.07 -20.38
C ALA A 49 -14.16 18.73 -19.90
N LEU A 50 -13.19 19.59 -20.20
CA LEU A 50 -11.78 19.36 -19.86
C LEU A 50 -11.53 19.45 -18.35
N GLY A 51 -12.14 20.41 -17.65
CA GLY A 51 -12.04 20.51 -16.19
C GLY A 51 -12.65 19.31 -15.50
N ARG A 52 -13.81 18.84 -15.98
CA ARG A 52 -14.47 17.64 -15.48
C ARG A 52 -13.61 16.37 -15.65
N GLU A 53 -12.95 16.20 -16.78
CA GLU A 53 -12.04 15.07 -17.00
C GLU A 53 -10.82 15.13 -16.07
N LYS A 54 -10.21 16.30 -15.88
CA LYS A 54 -9.08 16.48 -14.96
C LYS A 54 -9.45 16.17 -13.51
N LEU A 55 -10.63 16.61 -13.07
CA LEU A 55 -11.13 16.33 -11.71
C LEU A 55 -11.44 14.85 -11.52
N PHE A 56 -12.01 14.18 -12.54
CA PHE A 56 -12.17 12.74 -12.51
C PHE A 56 -10.83 12.02 -12.33
N LEU A 57 -9.80 12.41 -13.10
CA LEU A 57 -8.46 11.85 -12.94
C LEU A 57 -7.91 12.11 -11.53
N ALA A 58 -8.08 13.32 -10.99
CA ALA A 58 -7.60 13.68 -9.66
C ALA A 58 -8.19 12.79 -8.56
N VAL A 59 -9.52 12.55 -8.57
CA VAL A 59 -10.20 11.62 -7.64
C VAL A 59 -9.56 10.22 -7.71
N ASN A 60 -9.38 9.69 -8.93
CA ASN A 60 -8.79 8.37 -9.12
C ASN A 60 -7.32 8.30 -8.68
N ILE A 61 -6.55 9.37 -8.85
CA ILE A 61 -5.14 9.41 -8.45
C ILE A 61 -5.00 9.35 -6.93
N VAL A 62 -5.85 10.07 -6.19
CA VAL A 62 -5.89 10.00 -4.72
C VAL A 62 -6.13 8.56 -4.26
N GLY A 63 -7.14 7.90 -4.81
CA GLY A 63 -7.42 6.47 -4.54
C GLY A 63 -6.23 5.57 -4.87
N LYS A 64 -5.59 5.75 -6.04
CA LYS A 64 -4.43 4.95 -6.46
C LYS A 64 -3.23 5.06 -5.52
N VAL A 65 -3.00 6.23 -4.91
CA VAL A 65 -1.92 6.39 -3.92
C VAL A 65 -2.22 5.56 -2.68
N ARG A 66 -3.46 5.60 -2.18
CA ARG A 66 -3.90 4.78 -1.04
C ARG A 66 -3.81 3.29 -1.36
N ASP A 67 -4.26 2.88 -2.54
CA ASP A 67 -4.18 1.49 -3.02
C ASP A 67 -2.74 1.01 -3.14
N HIS A 68 -1.81 1.87 -3.59
CA HIS A 68 -0.40 1.53 -3.65
C HIS A 68 0.16 1.20 -2.26
N LEU A 69 -0.16 2.01 -1.24
CA LEU A 69 0.25 1.73 0.14
C LEU A 69 -0.35 0.41 0.64
N ALA A 70 -1.64 0.17 0.38
CA ALA A 70 -2.30 -1.09 0.74
C ALA A 70 -1.64 -2.30 0.07
N GLY A 71 -1.26 -2.18 -1.21
CA GLY A 71 -0.50 -3.19 -1.94
C GLY A 71 0.88 -3.47 -1.33
N VAL A 72 1.59 -2.43 -0.87
CA VAL A 72 2.88 -2.60 -0.15
C VAL A 72 2.67 -3.38 1.15
N VAL A 73 1.61 -3.10 1.91
CA VAL A 73 1.26 -3.84 3.12
C VAL A 73 0.97 -5.30 2.81
N ALA A 74 0.12 -5.58 1.81
CA ALA A 74 -0.21 -6.93 1.40
C ALA A 74 1.03 -7.74 0.99
N ASN A 75 1.92 -7.15 0.18
CA ASN A 75 3.16 -7.77 -0.25
C ASN A 75 4.08 -8.12 0.93
N GLY A 76 4.22 -7.22 1.92
CA GLY A 76 5.04 -7.53 3.09
C GLY A 76 4.39 -8.54 4.05
N LYS A 77 3.06 -8.65 4.10
CA LYS A 77 2.37 -9.74 4.83
C LYS A 77 2.72 -11.10 4.23
N LEU A 78 2.75 -11.21 2.90
CA LEU A 78 3.22 -12.41 2.20
C LEU A 78 4.70 -12.69 2.49
N ALA A 79 5.56 -11.67 2.42
CA ALA A 79 6.98 -11.82 2.70
C ALA A 79 7.26 -12.32 4.14
N ARG A 80 6.51 -11.82 5.14
CA ARG A 80 6.59 -12.31 6.53
C ARG A 80 6.20 -13.77 6.66
N ALA A 81 5.15 -14.19 5.96
CA ALA A 81 4.72 -15.59 5.97
C ALA A 81 5.80 -16.50 5.39
N GLU A 82 6.44 -16.08 4.30
CA GLU A 82 7.54 -16.81 3.67
C GLU A 82 8.78 -16.91 4.57
N LEU A 83 9.20 -15.79 5.20
CA LEU A 83 10.29 -15.77 6.17
C LEU A 83 10.04 -16.74 7.34
N LYS A 84 8.79 -16.80 7.83
CA LYS A 84 8.41 -17.74 8.89
C LYS A 84 8.59 -19.20 8.45
N VAL A 85 8.16 -19.54 7.24
CA VAL A 85 8.33 -20.90 6.68
C VAL A 85 9.81 -21.26 6.52
N LEU A 86 10.65 -20.31 6.08
CA LEU A 86 12.09 -20.50 5.95
C LEU A 86 12.72 -20.78 7.33
N ALA A 87 12.38 -19.98 8.35
CA ALA A 87 12.88 -20.15 9.71
C ALA A 87 12.47 -21.52 10.30
N GLU A 88 11.21 -21.91 10.16
CA GLU A 88 10.70 -23.21 10.63
C GLU A 88 11.37 -24.38 9.92
N THR A 89 11.67 -24.25 8.63
CA THR A 89 12.34 -25.29 7.85
C THR A 89 13.82 -25.41 8.23
N ALA A 90 14.50 -24.30 8.45
CA ALA A 90 15.88 -24.29 8.97
C ALA A 90 15.96 -24.93 10.36
N GLU A 91 15.01 -24.61 11.25
CA GLU A 91 14.96 -25.18 12.60
C GLU A 91 14.68 -26.69 12.57
N ARG A 92 13.78 -27.15 11.69
CA ARG A 92 13.57 -28.59 11.47
C ARG A 92 14.84 -29.27 11.01
N ARG A 93 15.56 -28.72 10.02
CA ARG A 93 16.82 -29.30 9.53
C ARG A 93 17.87 -29.43 10.64
N LYS A 94 18.02 -28.38 11.46
CA LYS A 94 18.88 -28.40 12.66
C LYS A 94 18.48 -29.53 13.62
N ARG A 95 17.19 -29.61 13.95
CA ARG A 95 16.65 -30.62 14.88
C ARG A 95 16.86 -32.06 14.41
N PHE A 96 16.80 -32.31 13.10
CA PHE A 96 17.01 -33.63 12.52
C PHE A 96 18.48 -33.92 12.15
N GLY A 97 19.42 -33.06 12.53
CA GLY A 97 20.85 -33.26 12.24
C GLY A 97 21.19 -33.24 10.75
N ILE A 98 20.35 -32.62 9.92
CA ILE A 98 20.57 -32.45 8.48
C ILE A 98 21.18 -31.06 8.25
N ILE A 99 22.35 -30.81 8.84
CA ILE A 99 23.23 -29.65 8.55
C ILE A 99 24.67 -30.10 8.75
#